data_AF-A0A224YE78-F1
#
_entry.id   AF-A0A224YE78-F1
#
_cell.length_a   1.000
_cell.length_b   1.000
_cell.length_c   1.000
_cell.angle_alpha   90.00
_cell.angle_beta   90.00
_cell.angle_gamma   90.00
#
_symmetry.space_group_name_H-M   'P 1'
#
loop_
_entity.id
_entity.type
_entity.pdbx_description
1 polymer ?
#
loop_
_entity_poly.entity_id
_entity_poly.type
_entity_poly.pdbx_seq_one_letter_code
_entity_poly.pdbx_strand_id
1 'polypeptide(L)'
;MKETKLLRAILFSAYLATLECNLNFAPPYYGVRKFLKTPFPIWTFNTTKGKVGKARCEVDLLLTISKDHIIYHHLFYEKFVKKNIRMLGTFDPRNKDRIFVQAKGTVYNITHEMLYLNWRYKCAVFK
;
A
#
# COMPACT_ATOMS: atom_id res chain seq x y z
N MET A 1 4.70 32.59 47.56
CA MET A 1 4.85 31.11 47.36
C MET A 1 3.67 30.46 46.61
N LYS A 2 2.43 30.99 46.65
CA LYS A 2 1.30 30.47 45.86
C LYS A 2 1.36 30.83 44.37
N GLU A 3 1.76 32.06 44.05
CA GLU A 3 1.78 32.56 42.66
C GLU A 3 2.79 31.85 41.75
N THR A 4 3.98 31.54 42.28
CA THR A 4 5.01 30.80 41.54
C THR A 4 4.60 29.35 41.21
N LYS A 5 3.70 28.75 42.01
CA LYS A 5 3.13 27.42 41.71
C LYS A 5 2.09 27.49 40.61
N LEU A 6 1.24 28.53 40.63
CA LEU A 6 0.23 28.77 39.60
C LEU A 6 0.88 29.01 38.24
N LEU A 7 1.93 29.84 38.19
CA LEU A 7 2.64 30.17 36.97
C LEU A 7 3.34 28.95 36.35
N ARG A 8 3.91 28.07 37.19
CA ARG A 8 4.46 26.78 36.75
C ARG A 8 3.40 25.84 36.20
N ALA A 9 2.22 25.78 36.82
CA ALA A 9 1.12 24.95 36.33
C ALA A 9 0.62 25.42 34.96
N ILE A 10 0.49 26.73 34.76
CA ILE A 10 0.09 27.32 33.47
C ILE A 10 1.13 27.01 32.39
N LEU A 11 2.41 27.23 32.67
CA LEU A 11 3.49 26.92 31.73
C LEU A 11 3.55 25.43 31.37
N PHE A 12 3.34 24.54 32.35
CA PHE A 12 3.31 23.10 32.10
C PHE A 12 2.11 22.70 31.25
N SER A 13 0.93 23.27 31.49
CA SER A 13 -0.26 23.02 30.68
C SER A 13 -0.12 23.51 29.23
N ALA A 14 0.50 24.68 29.03
CA ALA A 14 0.80 25.21 27.69
C ALA A 14 1.84 24.36 26.95
N TYR A 15 2.84 23.83 27.68
CA TYR A 15 3.83 22.90 27.13
C TYR A 15 3.18 21.56 26.72
N LEU A 16 2.26 21.02 27.52
CA LEU A 16 1.51 19.82 27.15
C LEU A 16 0.60 20.06 25.94
N ALA A 17 -0.09 21.20 25.87
CA ALA A 17 -0.92 21.56 24.72
C ALA A 17 -0.11 21.73 23.43
N THR A 18 1.13 22.23 23.51
CA THR A 18 2.02 22.29 22.34
C THR A 18 2.55 20.92 21.94
N LEU A 19 2.76 19.98 22.87
CA LEU A 19 3.10 18.58 22.57
C LEU A 19 1.94 17.83 21.89
N GLU A 20 0.69 18.06 22.31
CA GLU A 20 -0.49 17.47 21.67
C GLU A 20 -0.66 17.96 20.22
N CYS A 21 -0.36 19.23 19.95
CA CYS A 21 -0.39 19.80 18.60
C CYS A 21 0.82 19.43 17.72
N ASN A 22 1.96 19.04 18.32
CA ASN A 22 3.18 18.65 17.59
C ASN A 22 3.38 17.14 17.47
N LEU A 23 2.38 16.34 17.89
CA LEU A 23 2.30 14.94 17.53
C LEU A 23 2.00 14.85 16.02
N ASN A 24 3.05 15.01 15.23
CA ASN A 24 3.13 14.56 13.85
C ASN A 24 2.95 13.03 13.85
N PHE A 25 1.71 12.57 14.03
CA PHE A 25 1.25 11.23 13.69
C PHE A 25 1.18 11.05 12.17
N ALA A 26 2.03 11.74 11.40
CA ALA A 26 2.30 11.36 10.03
C ALA A 26 2.85 9.93 10.13
N PRO A 27 2.07 8.92 9.71
CA PRO A 27 2.55 7.55 9.76
C PRO A 27 3.85 7.53 8.94
N PRO A 28 4.86 6.73 9.33
CA PRO A 28 6.08 6.64 8.54
C PRO A 28 5.68 6.41 7.08
N TYR A 29 6.19 7.20 6.16
CA TYR A 29 5.81 7.08 4.76
C TYR A 29 6.20 5.68 4.28
N TYR A 30 5.18 4.86 4.09
CA TYR A 30 5.31 3.47 3.73
C TYR A 30 4.80 3.30 2.30
N GLY A 31 5.72 3.05 1.37
CA GLY A 31 5.36 2.83 -0.02
C GLY A 31 4.67 1.48 -0.26
N VAL A 32 4.57 1.09 -1.54
CA VAL A 32 3.85 -0.09 -2.04
C VAL A 32 4.09 -1.35 -1.23
N ARG A 33 5.34 -1.58 -0.80
CA ARG A 33 5.72 -2.77 -0.03
C ARG A 33 4.89 -2.97 1.24
N LYS A 34 4.49 -1.89 1.94
CA LYS A 34 3.70 -2.00 3.16
C LYS A 34 2.27 -2.46 2.89
N PHE A 35 1.68 -1.94 1.83
CA PHE A 35 0.35 -2.35 1.37
C PHE A 35 0.34 -3.82 0.95
N LEU A 36 1.32 -4.23 0.14
CA LEU A 36 1.40 -5.61 -0.37
C LEU A 36 1.82 -6.64 0.69
N LYS A 37 2.43 -6.22 1.81
CA LYS A 37 2.79 -7.10 2.92
C LYS A 37 1.57 -7.39 3.80
N THR A 38 0.62 -8.14 3.25
CA THR A 38 -0.61 -8.57 3.92
C THR A 38 -0.84 -10.07 3.74
N PRO A 39 -1.34 -10.79 4.76
CA PRO A 39 -1.76 -12.18 4.59
C PRO A 39 -3.13 -12.29 3.90
N PHE A 40 -3.85 -11.18 3.75
CA PHE A 40 -5.19 -11.16 3.16
C PHE A 40 -5.14 -11.04 1.63
N PRO A 41 -6.08 -11.67 0.90
CA PRO A 41 -6.24 -11.47 -0.53
C PRO A 41 -6.45 -10.00 -0.89
N ILE A 42 -5.78 -9.51 -1.93
CA ILE A 42 -5.95 -8.15 -2.44
C ILE A 42 -6.86 -8.22 -3.67
N TRP A 43 -8.02 -7.55 -3.60
CA TRP A 43 -9.02 -7.57 -4.67
C TRP A 43 -8.97 -6.29 -5.49
N THR A 44 -9.05 -6.42 -6.82
CA THR A 44 -9.28 -5.27 -7.70
C THR A 44 -10.77 -4.94 -7.68
N PHE A 45 -11.15 -3.95 -6.88
CA PHE A 45 -12.55 -3.53 -6.75
C PHE A 45 -13.05 -2.73 -7.96
N ASN A 46 -12.21 -1.82 -8.49
CA ASN A 46 -12.55 -0.98 -9.63
C ASN A 46 -11.33 -0.74 -10.51
N THR A 47 -11.54 -0.63 -11.83
CA THR A 47 -10.48 -0.38 -12.81
C THR A 47 -11.01 0.36 -14.04
N THR A 48 -10.21 1.31 -14.54
CA THR A 48 -10.49 2.09 -15.75
C THR A 48 -10.01 1.40 -17.03
N LYS A 49 -9.19 0.33 -16.94
CA LYS A 49 -8.73 -0.46 -18.10
C LYS A 49 -9.96 -0.95 -18.89
N GLY A 50 -10.01 -0.82 -20.22
CA GLY A 50 -11.26 -0.83 -21.00
C GLY A 50 -12.10 -2.13 -21.04
N LYS A 51 -13.45 -1.97 -21.03
CA LYS A 51 -14.59 -2.90 -21.26
C LYS A 51 -14.42 -4.39 -21.66
N VAL A 52 -13.73 -4.63 -22.76
CA VAL A 52 -14.08 -5.71 -23.72
C VAL A 52 -13.17 -6.93 -23.53
N GLY A 53 -13.75 -8.12 -23.31
CA GLY A 53 -13.00 -9.37 -23.08
C GLY A 53 -12.32 -9.49 -21.71
N LYS A 54 -12.68 -8.64 -20.74
CA LYS A 54 -11.89 -8.41 -19.52
C LYS A 54 -11.90 -9.53 -18.48
N ALA A 55 -10.77 -9.59 -17.78
CA ALA A 55 -10.62 -10.20 -16.47
C ALA A 55 -11.72 -9.69 -15.51
N ARG A 56 -12.31 -10.63 -14.76
CA ARG A 56 -13.30 -10.37 -13.71
C ARG A 56 -12.85 -11.02 -12.41
N CYS A 57 -13.31 -10.47 -11.29
CA CYS A 57 -13.02 -11.00 -9.96
C CYS A 57 -11.51 -11.18 -9.76
N GLU A 58 -10.75 -10.17 -10.17
CA GLU A 58 -9.29 -10.16 -10.07
C GLU A 58 -8.88 -10.12 -8.60
N VAL A 59 -8.04 -11.07 -8.20
CA VAL A 59 -7.52 -11.18 -6.84
C VAL A 59 -6.07 -11.64 -6.86
N ASP A 60 -5.25 -10.97 -6.05
CA ASP A 60 -3.85 -11.29 -5.86
C ASP A 60 -3.65 -11.98 -4.50
N LEU A 61 -2.99 -13.14 -4.54
CA LEU A 61 -2.66 -13.94 -3.37
C LEU A 61 -1.15 -13.98 -3.16
N LEU A 62 -0.70 -13.39 -2.06
CA LEU A 62 0.72 -13.35 -1.69
C LEU A 62 1.28 -14.77 -1.52
N LEU A 63 2.42 -15.05 -2.17
CA LEU A 63 3.22 -16.25 -1.92
C LEU A 63 4.43 -15.91 -1.05
N THR A 64 5.25 -14.95 -1.51
CA THR A 64 6.48 -14.54 -0.84
C THR A 64 6.71 -13.05 -1.02
N ILE A 65 7.31 -12.41 -0.04
CA ILE A 65 7.72 -11.01 -0.13
C ILE A 65 9.05 -10.82 0.58
N SER A 66 10.02 -10.23 -0.11
CA SER A 66 11.35 -9.94 0.40
C SER A 66 11.54 -8.42 0.54
N LYS A 67 12.79 -7.94 0.53
CA LYS A 67 13.10 -6.50 0.51
C LYS A 67 12.97 -5.91 -0.91
N ASP A 68 13.29 -6.70 -1.91
CA ASP A 68 13.50 -6.33 -3.31
C ASP A 68 12.40 -6.84 -4.25
N HIS A 69 11.70 -7.92 -3.88
CA HIS A 69 10.69 -8.51 -4.75
C HIS A 69 9.49 -9.08 -3.99
N ILE A 70 8.44 -9.39 -4.75
CA ILE A 70 7.23 -10.09 -4.32
C ILE A 70 6.88 -11.15 -5.36
N ILE A 71 6.39 -12.28 -4.89
CA ILE A 71 5.82 -13.33 -5.73
C ILE A 71 4.39 -13.56 -5.26
N TYR A 72 3.45 -13.63 -6.19
CA TYR A 72 2.05 -13.82 -5.89
C TYR A 72 1.33 -14.56 -7.03
N HIS A 73 0.15 -15.10 -6.72
CA HIS A 73 -0.78 -15.58 -7.74
C HIS A 73 -1.75 -14.46 -8.11
N HIS A 74 -1.87 -14.17 -9.39
CA HIS A 74 -2.92 -13.34 -9.96
C HIS A 74 -4.01 -14.25 -10.50
N LEU A 75 -5.17 -14.24 -9.85
CA LEU A 75 -6.34 -15.04 -10.17
C LEU A 75 -7.42 -14.15 -10.76
N PHE A 76 -8.04 -14.60 -11.85
CA PHE A 76 -9.15 -13.88 -12.48
C PHE A 76 -9.98 -14.82 -13.34
N TYR A 77 -11.17 -14.37 -13.73
CA TYR A 77 -11.99 -15.04 -14.73
C TYR A 77 -11.92 -14.30 -16.06
N GLU A 78 -11.64 -15.03 -17.13
CA GLU A 78 -11.69 -14.52 -18.49
C GLU A 78 -12.57 -15.46 -19.31
N LYS A 79 -13.61 -14.92 -19.95
CA LYS A 79 -14.61 -15.72 -20.70
C LYS A 79 -15.15 -16.91 -19.88
N PHE A 80 -15.41 -16.67 -18.58
CA PHE A 80 -15.86 -17.67 -17.59
C PHE A 80 -14.86 -18.78 -17.25
N VAL A 81 -13.65 -18.74 -17.80
CA VAL A 81 -12.56 -19.65 -17.45
C VAL A 81 -11.72 -19.02 -16.35
N LYS A 82 -11.51 -19.75 -15.26
CA LYS A 82 -10.58 -19.35 -14.20
C LYS A 82 -9.16 -19.41 -14.73
N LYS A 83 -8.44 -18.30 -14.58
CA LYS A 83 -7.02 -18.17 -14.88
C LYS A 83 -6.24 -18.03 -13.57
N ASN A 84 -5.04 -18.59 -13.56
CA ASN A 84 -4.09 -18.47 -12.46
C ASN A 84 -2.71 -18.24 -13.05
N ILE A 85 -2.16 -17.06 -12.81
CA ILE A 85 -0.85 -16.67 -13.33
C ILE A 85 0.05 -16.37 -12.13
N ARG A 86 1.26 -16.92 -12.13
CA ARG A 86 2.27 -16.55 -11.15
C ARG A 86 2.97 -15.28 -11.61
N MET A 87 2.97 -14.27 -10.74
CA MET A 87 3.55 -12.97 -11.01
C MET A 87 4.83 -12.79 -10.18
N LEU A 88 5.80 -12.09 -10.75
CA LEU A 88 6.98 -11.56 -10.06
C LEU A 88 6.90 -10.04 -10.10
N GLY A 89 6.93 -9.42 -8.93
CA GLY A 89 7.06 -7.97 -8.78
C GLY A 89 8.43 -7.60 -8.20
N THR A 90 9.05 -6.57 -8.74
CA THR A 90 10.32 -6.01 -8.26
C THR A 90 10.08 -4.59 -7.76
N PHE A 91 10.45 -4.31 -6.52
CA PHE A 91 10.30 -2.98 -5.93
C PHE A 91 11.35 -2.02 -6.49
N ASP A 92 10.93 -0.79 -6.78
CA ASP A 92 11.87 0.24 -7.21
C ASP A 92 12.64 0.80 -5.99
N PRO A 93 13.97 0.69 -5.95
CA PRO A 93 14.76 1.22 -4.83
C PRO A 93 14.78 2.75 -4.78
N ARG A 94 14.48 3.43 -5.89
CA ARG A 94 14.47 4.90 -6.01
C ARG A 94 13.08 5.49 -5.77
N ASN A 95 12.02 4.75 -6.03
CA ASN A 95 10.64 5.19 -5.82
C ASN A 95 9.83 4.14 -5.04
N LYS A 96 9.58 4.39 -3.76
CA LYS A 96 8.87 3.45 -2.87
C LYS A 96 7.42 3.21 -3.29
N ASP A 97 6.84 4.08 -4.11
CA ASP A 97 5.48 3.94 -4.63
C ASP A 97 5.42 3.17 -5.95
N ARG A 98 6.55 2.72 -6.48
CA ARG A 98 6.63 2.04 -7.77
C ARG A 98 7.04 0.57 -7.64
N ILE A 99 6.39 -0.27 -8.44
CA ILE A 99 6.71 -1.69 -8.60
C ILE A 99 6.67 -2.07 -10.08
N PHE A 100 7.60 -2.92 -10.50
CA PHE A 100 7.64 -3.51 -11.84
C PHE A 100 7.15 -4.94 -11.76
N VAL A 101 6.15 -5.31 -12.55
CA VAL A 101 5.46 -6.59 -12.47
C VAL A 101 5.56 -7.33 -13.80
N GLN A 102 5.86 -8.62 -13.73
CA GLN A 102 5.90 -9.51 -14.89
C GLN A 102 5.19 -10.82 -14.60
N ALA A 103 4.48 -11.34 -15.60
CA ALA A 103 3.99 -12.72 -15.55
C ALA A 103 5.18 -13.66 -15.74
N LYS A 104 5.22 -14.75 -14.94
CA LYS A 104 6.29 -15.75 -15.04
C LYS A 104 6.34 -16.31 -16.48
N GLY A 105 7.52 -16.24 -17.11
CA GLY A 105 7.72 -16.69 -18.48
C GLY A 105 7.44 -15.65 -19.57
N THR A 106 7.13 -14.40 -19.18
CA THR A 106 6.96 -13.28 -20.12
C THR A 106 8.09 -12.26 -19.98
N VAL A 107 8.39 -11.53 -21.05
CA VAL A 107 9.42 -10.47 -21.09
C VAL A 107 8.80 -9.08 -20.86
N TYR A 108 7.47 -9.00 -20.81
CA TYR A 108 6.75 -7.73 -20.66
C TYR A 108 6.65 -7.33 -19.19
N ASN A 109 7.28 -6.21 -18.86
CA ASN A 109 7.20 -5.57 -17.55
C ASN A 109 6.09 -4.51 -17.55
N ILE A 110 5.10 -4.68 -16.69
CA ILE A 110 4.08 -3.69 -16.39
C ILE A 110 4.59 -2.86 -15.21
N THR A 111 4.53 -1.53 -15.32
CA THR A 111 4.85 -0.64 -14.20
C THR A 111 3.58 -0.27 -13.48
N HIS A 112 3.54 -0.43 -12.16
CA HIS A 112 2.49 0.07 -11.30
C HIS A 112 3.02 1.12 -10.36
N GLU A 113 2.31 2.24 -10.25
CA GLU A 113 2.62 3.31 -9.31
C GLU A 113 1.43 3.57 -8.38
N MET A 114 1.67 3.51 -7.08
CA MET A 114 0.65 3.77 -6.05
C MET A 114 0.41 5.26 -5.93
N LEU A 115 -0.83 5.66 -6.18
CA LEU A 115 -1.27 7.06 -6.13
C LEU A 115 -1.88 7.42 -4.77
N TYR A 116 -2.42 6.43 -4.08
CA TYR A 116 -3.09 6.62 -2.80
C TYR A 116 -3.00 5.35 -1.96
N LEU A 117 -2.81 5.53 -0.66
CA LEU A 117 -2.86 4.48 0.34
C LEU A 117 -3.68 4.98 1.52
N ASN A 118 -4.71 4.24 1.89
CA ASN A 118 -5.51 4.62 3.04
C ASN A 118 -4.69 4.45 4.34
N TRP A 119 -5.04 5.22 5.37
CA TRP A 119 -4.31 5.23 6.65
C TRP A 119 -4.27 3.87 7.39
N ARG A 120 -5.21 2.94 7.08
CA ARG A 120 -5.22 1.57 7.63
C ARG A 120 -4.44 0.57 6.77
N TYR A 121 -3.86 0.98 5.65
CA TYR A 121 -3.15 0.13 4.69
C TYR A 121 -3.98 -1.02 4.09
N LYS A 122 -5.31 -0.88 4.05
CA LYS A 122 -6.25 -1.89 3.54
C LYS A 122 -6.70 -1.64 2.11
N CYS A 123 -6.65 -0.39 1.65
CA CYS A 123 -7.05 0.00 0.30
C CYS A 123 -6.00 0.92 -0.32
N ALA A 124 -5.71 0.71 -1.60
CA ALA A 124 -4.77 1.51 -2.37
C ALA A 124 -5.28 1.73 -3.80
N VAL A 125 -4.80 2.80 -4.44
CA VAL A 125 -5.08 3.11 -5.84
C VAL A 125 -3.77 3.07 -6.62
N PHE A 126 -3.78 2.41 -7.76
CA PHE A 126 -2.62 2.27 -8.65
C PHE A 126 -2.93 2.80 -10.05
N LYS A 127 -1.90 3.27 -10.76
CA LYS A 127 -1.90 3.45 -12.21
C LYS A 127 -0.93 2.49 -12.88
#